data_AF-A0A2E4HI03-F1
#
_entry.id   AF-A0A2E4HI03-F1
#
_cell.length_a   1.000
_cell.length_b   1.000
_cell.length_c   1.000
_cell.angle_alpha   90.00
_cell.angle_beta   90.00
_cell.angle_gamma   90.00
#
_symmetry.space_group_name_H-M   'P 1'
#
loop_
_entity.id
_entity.type
_entity.pdbx_description
1 polymer ?
#
loop_
_entity_poly.entity_id
_entity_poly.type
_entity_poly.pdbx_seq_one_letter_code
_entity_poly.pdbx_strand_id
1 'polypeptide(L)'
;MFRTNLEFLEEMFPGGNYQEYQILVINQTDQDKELVASSKNLRVINTLERGLSNSRNMALQHAIGEICLFADDDVRYIANMDQVVVNAFAKAPSASVMTFQA
;
A
#
# COMPACT_ATOMS: atom_id res chain seq x y z
N MET A 1 -4.09 -11.55 -4.84
CA MET A 1 -5.45 -11.83 -5.37
C MET A 1 -5.72 -10.85 -6.51
N PHE A 2 -6.51 -11.21 -7.51
CA PHE A 2 -6.92 -10.24 -8.54
C PHE A 2 -7.94 -9.28 -7.96
N ARG A 3 -7.70 -7.97 -8.02
CA ARG A 3 -8.69 -6.96 -7.61
C ARG A 3 -9.20 -6.21 -8.83
N THR A 4 -10.52 -6.05 -8.92
CA THR A 4 -11.20 -5.26 -9.96
C THR A 4 -11.92 -4.04 -9.38
N ASN A 5 -11.94 -3.90 -8.05
CA ASN A 5 -12.47 -2.76 -7.33
C ASN A 5 -11.55 -2.40 -6.14
N LEU A 6 -11.88 -1.30 -5.47
CA LEU A 6 -11.11 -0.74 -4.35
C LEU A 6 -11.69 -1.11 -2.98
N GLU A 7 -12.65 -2.03 -2.89
CA GLU A 7 -13.35 -2.36 -1.65
C GLU A 7 -12.39 -2.86 -0.55
N PHE A 8 -11.29 -3.51 -0.94
CA PHE A 8 -10.26 -3.96 0.00
C PHE A 8 -9.62 -2.80 0.79
N LEU A 9 -9.59 -1.58 0.24
CA LEU A 9 -9.09 -0.41 0.97
C LEU A 9 -10.05 0.01 2.10
N GLU A 10 -11.36 -0.18 1.93
CA GLU A 10 -12.34 0.06 3.00
C GLU A 10 -12.16 -0.96 4.14
N GLU A 11 -11.80 -2.20 3.80
CA GLU A 11 -11.49 -3.26 4.78
C GLU A 11 -10.18 -2.98 5.52
N MET A 12 -9.15 -2.52 4.79
CA MET A 12 -7.84 -2.18 5.35
C MET A 12 -7.88 -0.97 6.28
N PHE A 13 -8.75 0.01 6.03
CA PHE A 13 -8.82 1.28 6.77
C PHE A 13 -10.19 1.46 7.44
N PRO A 14 -10.37 0.94 8.67
CA PRO A 14 -11.63 1.05 9.39
C PRO A 14 -11.93 2.52 9.69
N GLY A 15 -12.90 3.08 8.96
CA GLY A 15 -13.23 4.52 8.98
C GLY A 15 -13.16 5.18 7.61
N GLY A 16 -12.70 4.47 6.56
CA GLY A 16 -12.72 4.95 5.17
C GLY A 16 -11.72 6.06 4.88
N ASN A 17 -10.74 6.28 5.78
CA ASN A 17 -9.77 7.37 5.68
C ASN A 17 -8.54 7.05 4.83
N TYR A 18 -8.55 5.95 4.05
CA TYR A 18 -7.44 5.61 3.14
C TYR A 18 -7.14 6.74 2.13
N GLN A 19 -8.12 7.60 1.83
CA GLN A 19 -7.97 8.73 0.92
C GLN A 19 -7.03 9.83 1.45
N GLU A 20 -6.73 9.83 2.75
CA GLU A 20 -5.77 10.76 3.38
C GLU A 20 -4.31 10.39 3.07
N TYR A 21 -4.07 9.18 2.57
CA TYR A 21 -2.74 8.63 2.31
C TYR A 21 -2.42 8.55 0.82
N GLN A 22 -1.14 8.69 0.49
CA GLN A 22 -0.63 8.34 -0.84
C GLN A 22 -0.48 6.82 -0.93
N ILE A 23 -1.31 6.16 -1.75
CA ILE A 23 -1.36 4.71 -1.87
C ILE A 23 -0.97 4.31 -3.29
N LEU A 24 -0.04 3.36 -3.39
CA LEU A 24 0.33 2.69 -4.63
C LEU A 24 -0.08 1.23 -4.55
N VAL A 25 -0.97 0.81 -5.44
CA VAL A 25 -1.40 -0.59 -5.59
C VAL A 25 -0.68 -1.21 -6.78
N ILE A 26 0.03 -2.31 -6.53
CA ILE A 26 0.54 -3.18 -7.61
C ILE A 26 -0.46 -4.32 -7.81
N ASN A 27 -1.29 -4.21 -8.84
CA ASN A 27 -2.33 -5.19 -9.14
C ASN A 27 -1.82 -6.19 -10.18
N GLN A 28 -1.51 -7.41 -9.73
CA GLN A 28 -1.18 -8.51 -10.64
C GLN A 28 -2.45 -9.01 -11.32
N THR A 29 -2.63 -8.69 -12.59
CA THR A 29 -3.87 -8.90 -13.32
C THR A 29 -3.71 -9.68 -14.62
N ASP A 30 -4.83 -10.01 -15.25
CA ASP A 30 -4.90 -10.52 -16.63
C ASP A 30 -5.30 -9.38 -17.57
N GLN A 31 -5.16 -9.60 -18.87
CA GLN A 31 -5.75 -8.68 -19.87
C GLN A 31 -7.24 -8.48 -19.59
N ASP A 32 -7.69 -7.22 -19.68
CA ASP A 32 -9.08 -6.77 -19.49
C ASP A 32 -9.65 -6.81 -18.05
N LYS A 33 -8.82 -7.09 -17.03
CA LYS A 33 -9.22 -7.05 -15.61
C LYS A 33 -8.49 -5.97 -14.82
N GLU A 34 -8.32 -4.80 -15.42
CA GLU A 34 -7.57 -3.70 -14.80
C GLU A 34 -8.33 -3.10 -13.63
N LEU A 35 -7.59 -2.85 -12.55
CA LEU A 35 -8.08 -2.03 -11.46
C LEU A 35 -7.84 -0.56 -11.84
N VAL A 36 -8.91 0.23 -11.79
CA VAL A 36 -8.85 1.66 -12.09
C VAL A 36 -9.11 2.45 -10.82
N ALA A 37 -8.24 3.41 -10.53
CA ALA A 37 -8.42 4.39 -9.47
C ALA A 37 -8.69 5.77 -10.09
N SER A 38 -9.68 6.49 -9.56
CA SER A 38 -10.02 7.86 -9.97
C SER A 38 -9.52 8.94 -9.02
N SER A 39 -8.96 8.54 -7.86
CA SER A 39 -8.47 9.47 -6.83
C SER A 39 -7.02 9.88 -7.08
N LYS A 40 -6.70 11.16 -6.84
CA LYS A 40 -5.33 11.70 -7.00
C LYS A 40 -4.31 11.05 -6.06
N ASN A 41 -4.76 10.61 -4.89
CA ASN A 41 -3.90 10.02 -3.86
C ASN A 41 -3.72 8.51 -4.06
N LEU A 42 -4.38 7.92 -5.05
CA LEU A 42 -4.35 6.49 -5.31
C LEU A 42 -3.82 6.23 -6.72
N ARG A 43 -2.68 5.55 -6.78
CA ARG A 43 -2.05 5.11 -8.01
C ARG A 43 -2.16 3.61 -8.11
N VAL A 44 -2.47 3.12 -9.32
CA VAL A 44 -2.53 1.68 -9.60
C VAL A 44 -1.59 1.37 -10.74
N ILE A 45 -0.78 0.33 -10.58
CA ILE A 45 -0.01 -0.28 -11.67
C ILE A 45 -0.58 -1.68 -11.87
N ASN A 46 -1.27 -1.87 -13.00
CA ASN A 46 -1.72 -3.18 -13.44
C ASN A 46 -0.56 -3.88 -14.17
N THR A 47 -0.25 -5.12 -13.79
CA THR A 47 0.84 -5.87 -14.42
C THR A 47 0.45 -7.31 -14.68
N LEU A 48 0.93 -7.86 -15.79
CA LEU A 48 0.82 -9.30 -16.11
C LEU A 48 1.93 -10.11 -15.43
N GLU A 49 2.96 -9.45 -14.89
CA GLU A 49 4.05 -10.11 -14.17
C GLU A 49 3.58 -10.71 -12.86
N ARG A 50 4.05 -11.93 -12.58
CA ARG A 50 3.67 -12.74 -11.40
C ARG A 50 4.77 -12.80 -10.36
N GLY A 51 4.39 -13.06 -9.11
CA GLY A 51 5.29 -13.24 -7.98
C GLY A 51 5.36 -12.02 -7.05
N LEU A 52 5.41 -12.28 -5.75
CA LEU A 52 5.40 -11.24 -4.70
C LEU A 52 6.65 -10.37 -4.75
N SER A 53 7.83 -10.96 -5.00
CA SER A 53 9.08 -10.21 -5.08
C SER A 53 9.07 -9.21 -6.25
N ASN A 54 8.49 -9.59 -7.39
CA ASN A 54 8.36 -8.69 -8.54
C ASN A 54 7.43 -7.51 -8.19
N SER A 55 6.29 -7.78 -7.55
CA SER A 55 5.38 -6.72 -7.08
C SER A 55 6.06 -5.75 -6.11
N ARG A 56 6.84 -6.25 -5.14
CA ARG A 56 7.55 -5.41 -4.17
C ARG A 56 8.63 -4.54 -4.82
N ASN A 57 9.40 -5.11 -5.75
CA ASN A 57 10.41 -4.35 -6.50
C ASN A 57 9.77 -3.24 -7.34
N MET A 58 8.67 -3.55 -8.02
CA MET A 58 7.89 -2.56 -8.79
C MET A 58 7.32 -1.46 -7.89
N ALA A 59 6.77 -1.83 -6.72
CA ALA A 59 6.31 -0.88 -5.73
C ALA A 59 7.44 0.05 -5.27
N LEU A 60 8.62 -0.48 -4.93
CA LEU A 60 9.79 0.32 -4.51
C LEU A 60 10.23 1.32 -5.59
N GLN A 61 10.25 0.91 -6.86
CA GLN A 61 10.66 1.76 -7.98
C GLN A 61 9.71 2.93 -8.24
N HIS A 62 8.42 2.76 -7.90
CA HIS A 62 7.36 3.73 -8.18
C HIS A 62 6.81 4.44 -6.94
N ALA A 63 7.27 4.05 -5.75
CA ALA A 63 6.90 4.63 -4.47
C ALA A 63 7.32 6.10 -4.38
N ILE A 64 6.52 6.88 -3.66
CA ILE A 64 6.77 8.31 -3.41
C ILE A 64 6.51 8.55 -1.93
N GLY A 65 7.47 9.19 -1.26
CA GLY A 65 7.40 9.53 0.15
C GLY A 65 8.72 9.31 0.86
N GLU A 66 8.90 9.96 2.00
CA GLU A 66 10.09 9.79 2.85
C GLU A 66 10.02 8.48 3.64
N ILE A 67 8.81 8.09 4.07
CA ILE A 67 8.52 6.83 4.74
C ILE A 67 7.49 6.08 3.90
N CYS A 68 7.81 4.84 3.54
CA CYS A 68 6.91 3.94 2.82
C CYS A 68 6.54 2.75 3.70
N LEU A 69 5.27 2.36 3.67
CA LEU A 69 4.77 1.16 4.37
C LEU A 69 4.37 0.11 3.34
N PHE A 70 4.88 -1.11 3.51
CA PHE A 70 4.43 -2.27 2.74
C PHE A 70 3.27 -2.96 3.46
N ALA A 71 2.27 -3.38 2.68
CA ALA A 71 1.16 -4.18 3.16
C ALA A 71 0.60 -5.07 2.06
N ASP A 72 0.03 -6.19 2.51
CA ASP A 72 -0.83 -7.04 1.70
C ASP A 72 -2.28 -6.51 1.78
N ASP A 73 -3.16 -6.96 0.90
CA ASP A 73 -4.54 -6.45 0.75
C ASP A 73 -5.53 -7.02 1.78
N ASP A 74 -5.05 -7.82 2.73
CA ASP A 74 -5.81 -8.47 3.80
C ASP A 74 -5.43 -7.99 5.20
N VAL A 75 -4.58 -6.97 5.32
CA VAL A 75 -4.24 -6.34 6.60
C VAL A 75 -5.34 -5.37 7.04
N ARG A 76 -5.46 -5.13 8.34
CA ARG A 76 -6.38 -4.12 8.90
C ARG A 76 -5.63 -3.16 9.81
N TYR A 77 -5.64 -1.88 9.47
CA TYR A 77 -4.94 -0.85 10.22
C TYR A 77 -5.74 -0.35 11.42
N ILE A 78 -5.00 0.11 12.44
CA ILE A 78 -5.54 0.89 13.56
C ILE A 78 -5.64 2.37 13.15
N ALA A 79 -6.54 3.11 13.81
CA ALA A 79 -6.87 4.49 13.45
C ALA A 79 -5.68 5.47 13.45
N ASN A 80 -4.64 5.21 14.26
CA ASN A 80 -3.47 6.07 14.43
C ASN A 80 -2.17 5.43 13.90
N MET A 81 -2.28 4.58 12.87
CA MET A 81 -1.16 3.84 12.29
C MET A 81 -0.02 4.77 11.84
N ASP A 82 -0.36 5.86 11.17
CA ASP A 82 0.56 6.89 10.69
C ASP A 82 1.44 7.46 11.82
N GLN A 83 0.80 7.84 12.93
CA GLN A 83 1.48 8.38 14.10
C GLN A 83 2.38 7.35 14.77
N VAL A 84 1.98 6.07 14.79
CA VAL A 84 2.78 4.96 15.31
C VAL A 84 4.04 4.76 14.46
N VAL A 85 3.89 4.73 13.13
CA VAL A 85 5.01 4.54 12.20
C VAL A 85 6.00 5.71 12.28
N VAL A 86 5.52 6.96 12.19
CA VAL A 86 6.39 8.15 12.24
C VAL A 86 7.13 8.23 13.57
N ASN A 87 6.46 7.97 14.69
CA ASN A 87 7.10 7.99 16.01
C ASN A 87 8.16 6.89 16.17
N ALA A 88 7.98 5.73 15.52
CA ALA A 88 8.97 4.66 15.57
C ALA A 88 10.27 5.11 14.88
N PHE A 89 10.18 5.65 13.66
CA PHE A 89 11.34 6.20 12.93
C PHE A 89 11.99 7.37 13.66
N ALA A 90 11.20 8.27 14.28
CA ALA A 90 11.74 9.37 15.07
C ALA A 90 12.58 8.89 16.28
N LYS A 91 12.19 7.76 16.90
CA LYS A 91 12.92 7.16 18.03
C LYS A 91 14.18 6.40 17.61
N ALA A 92 14.29 6.00 16.35
CA ALA A 92 15.43 5.28 15.81
C ALA A 92 15.83 5.87 14.44
N PRO A 93 16.42 7.08 14.40
CA PRO A 93 16.66 7.81 13.16
C PRO A 93 17.68 7.14 12.22
N SER A 94 18.46 6.17 12.72
CA SER A 94 19.39 5.37 11.91
C SER A 94 18.74 4.13 11.27
N ALA A 95 17.48 3.83 11.59
CA ALA A 95 16.80 2.66 11.05
C ALA A 95 16.32 2.92 9.62
N SER A 96 16.75 2.08 8.68
CA SER A 96 16.29 2.15 7.28
C SER A 96 15.01 1.35 7.04
N VAL A 97 14.75 0.32 7.86
CA VAL A 97 13.58 -0.56 7.75
C VAL A 97 13.08 -0.90 9.15
N MET A 98 11.77 -0.89 9.33
CA MET A 98 11.09 -1.35 10.54
C MET A 98 9.98 -2.34 10.18
N THR A 99 9.76 -3.31 11.06
CA THR A 99 8.63 -4.24 10.95
C THR A 99 7.65 -3.98 12.09
N PHE A 100 6.36 -4.11 11.79
CA PHE A 100 5.28 -3.98 12.75
C PHE A 100 4.54 -5.30 12.81
N GLN A 101 4.06 -5.66 14.00
CA GLN A 101 3.27 -6.87 14.20
C GLN A 101 1.79 -6.54 13.97
N ALA A 102 1.14 -7.35 13.12
CA ALA A 102 -0.30 -7.34 12.91
C ALA A 102 -1.03 -8.14 14.00
#